data_AF-A0A926PSH1-F1
#
_entry.id   AF-A0A926PSH1-F1
#
_cell.length_a   1.000
_cell.length_b   1.000
_cell.length_c   1.000
_cell.angle_alpha   90.00
_cell.angle_beta   90.00
_cell.angle_gamma   90.00
#
_symmetry.space_group_name_H-M   'P 1'
#
loop_
_entity.id
_entity.type
_entity.pdbx_description
1 polymer ?
#
loop_
_entity_poly.entity_id
_entity_poly.type
_entity_poly.pdbx_seq_one_letter_code
_entity_poly.pdbx_strand_id
1 'polypeptide(L)'
;MEYTFEIIGVSPVLYFFNHQLQSQENRIDLTERAAYFGSYHCTLDAFLESVESLPMRQNWNLDRVVDTVVQFWLNNAEQVNRWKKRLAEAGSENLLVGRLADLEALRSEFESLL
;
A
#
# COMPACT_ATOMS: atom_id res chain seq x y z
N MET A 1 -15.04 -9.61 1.76
CA MET A 1 -13.93 -8.64 1.82
C MET A 1 -12.70 -9.32 2.38
N GLU A 2 -11.97 -9.95 1.47
CA GLU A 2 -10.58 -10.32 1.67
C GLU A 2 -9.74 -9.17 1.14
N TYR A 3 -8.81 -8.67 1.96
CA TYR A 3 -7.86 -7.66 1.53
C TYR A 3 -6.55 -8.34 1.17
N THR A 4 -5.81 -7.74 0.26
CA THR A 4 -4.42 -8.09 0.01
C THR A 4 -3.54 -6.90 0.28
N PHE A 5 -2.43 -7.14 0.97
CA PHE A 5 -1.40 -6.15 1.20
C PHE A 5 -0.10 -6.63 0.57
N GLU A 6 0.60 -5.74 -0.14
CA GLU A 6 1.92 -6.02 -0.68
C GLU A 6 2.83 -4.77 -0.63
N ILE A 7 4.13 -4.99 -0.39
CA ILE A 7 5.16 -3.97 -0.62
C ILE A 7 5.57 -4.03 -2.10
N ILE A 8 5.30 -2.96 -2.84
CA ILE A 8 5.48 -2.94 -4.30
C ILE A 8 6.82 -2.34 -4.75
N GLY A 9 7.42 -1.47 -3.94
CA GLY A 9 8.57 -0.72 -4.43
C GLY A 9 9.13 0.33 -3.49
N VAL A 10 10.26 0.91 -3.91
CA VAL A 10 10.80 2.15 -3.35
C VAL A 10 10.63 3.22 -4.41
N SER A 11 10.15 4.40 -4.02
CA SER A 11 9.89 5.53 -4.92
C SER A 11 10.36 6.86 -4.33
N PRO A 12 10.89 7.79 -5.13
CA PRO A 12 11.18 9.13 -4.67
C PRO A 12 9.93 9.84 -4.14
N VAL A 13 10.06 10.57 -3.03
CA VAL A 13 8.93 11.23 -2.34
C VAL A 13 8.09 12.08 -3.30
N LEU A 14 8.75 12.93 -4.10
CA LEU A 14 8.07 13.83 -5.04
C LEU A 14 7.32 13.08 -6.15
N TYR A 15 7.87 11.95 -6.60
CA TYR A 15 7.22 11.14 -7.63
C TYR A 15 5.95 10.50 -7.07
N PHE A 16 6.04 9.89 -5.89
CA PHE A 16 4.90 9.27 -5.21
C PHE A 16 3.81 10.30 -4.88
N PHE A 17 4.21 11.48 -4.40
CA PHE A 17 3.28 12.57 -4.10
C PHE A 17 2.53 13.05 -5.34
N ASN A 18 3.24 13.27 -6.46
CA ASN A 18 2.60 13.64 -7.73
C ASN A 18 1.62 12.57 -8.20
N HIS A 19 1.96 11.28 -8.04
CA HIS A 19 1.07 10.18 -8.38
C HIS A 19 -0.21 10.19 -7.52
N GLN A 20 -0.08 10.45 -6.21
CA GLN A 20 -1.24 10.58 -5.32
C GLN A 20 -2.15 11.74 -5.71
N LEU A 21 -1.59 12.91 -6.03
CA LEU A 21 -2.36 14.07 -6.49
C LEU A 21 -3.13 13.78 -7.79
N GLN A 22 -2.45 13.23 -8.80
CA GLN A 22 -3.10 12.88 -10.08
C GLN A 22 -4.21 11.84 -9.90
N SER A 23 -4.01 10.87 -8.99
CA SER A 23 -5.02 9.86 -8.67
C SER A 23 -6.25 10.47 -8.00
N GLN A 24 -6.07 11.52 -7.18
CA GLN A 24 -7.16 12.26 -6.54
C GLN A 24 -7.91 13.16 -7.52
N GLU A 25 -7.19 13.88 -8.38
CA GLU A 25 -7.77 14.79 -9.38
C GLU A 25 -8.61 14.06 -10.42
N ASN A 26 -8.14 12.89 -10.86
CA ASN A 26 -8.81 12.18 -11.94
C ASN A 26 -10.10 11.47 -11.50
N ARG A 27 -10.38 11.29 -10.19
CA ARG A 27 -11.55 10.54 -9.68
C ARG A 27 -11.80 9.18 -10.38
N ILE A 28 -10.82 8.66 -11.11
CA ILE A 28 -10.90 7.36 -11.79
C ILE A 28 -10.80 6.36 -10.66
N ASP A 29 -11.93 5.81 -10.23
CA ASP A 29 -12.21 4.42 -9.76
C ASP A 29 -11.16 3.64 -8.93
N LEU A 30 -10.06 4.26 -8.53
CA LEU A 30 -8.98 3.76 -7.69
C LEU A 30 -9.33 3.94 -6.21
N THR A 31 -10.27 4.84 -5.92
CA THR A 31 -10.78 5.17 -4.59
C THR A 31 -11.50 4.01 -3.91
N GLU A 32 -11.96 3.00 -4.67
CA GLU A 32 -12.60 1.82 -4.11
C GLU A 32 -11.71 0.56 -4.17
N ARG A 33 -10.81 0.45 -5.16
CA ARG A 33 -10.15 -0.83 -5.50
C ARG A 33 -8.78 -1.04 -4.86
N ALA A 34 -7.91 -0.02 -4.85
CA ALA A 34 -6.58 -0.10 -4.23
C ALA A 34 -6.11 1.22 -3.62
N ALA A 35 -5.57 1.17 -2.41
CA ALA A 35 -4.92 2.27 -1.72
C ALA A 35 -3.40 2.09 -1.77
N TYR A 36 -2.71 3.14 -2.18
CA TYR A 36 -1.26 3.21 -2.17
C TYR A 36 -0.81 4.16 -1.06
N PHE A 37 0.14 3.71 -0.26
CA PHE A 37 0.67 4.47 0.86
C PHE A 37 2.18 4.35 0.92
N GLY A 38 2.81 5.45 1.33
CA GLY A 38 4.24 5.55 1.52
C GLY A 38 4.59 5.45 2.99
N SER A 39 5.75 4.87 3.28
CA SER A 39 6.39 4.97 4.59
C SER A 39 7.88 5.24 4.43
N TYR A 40 8.41 6.13 5.26
CA TYR A 40 9.84 6.42 5.37
C TYR A 40 10.61 5.29 6.07
N HIS A 41 9.91 4.41 6.79
CA HIS A 41 10.50 3.32 7.55
C HIS A 41 9.89 1.98 7.11
N CYS A 42 10.75 1.01 6.83
CA CYS A 42 10.32 -0.36 6.56
C CYS A 42 10.08 -1.10 7.89
N THR A 43 9.02 -0.70 8.59
CA THR A 43 8.60 -1.27 9.88
C THR A 43 7.08 -1.41 9.90
N LEU A 44 6.58 -2.35 10.71
CA LEU A 44 5.15 -2.67 10.75
C LEU A 44 4.33 -1.49 11.27
N ASP A 45 4.76 -0.91 12.39
CA ASP A 45 4.18 0.28 13.02
C ASP A 45 4.02 1.44 12.04
N ALA A 46 5.08 1.78 11.29
CA ALA A 46 5.01 2.88 10.33
C ALA A 46 4.01 2.61 9.19
N PHE A 47 3.83 1.34 8.79
CA PHE A 47 2.81 0.97 7.80
C PHE A 47 1.40 1.01 8.39
N LEU A 48 1.22 0.60 9.64
CA LEU A 48 -0.07 0.68 10.34
C LEU A 48 -0.51 2.13 10.54
N GLU A 49 0.39 3.03 10.95
CA GLU A 49 0.12 4.47 11.06
C GLU A 49 -0.29 5.08 9.69
N SER A 50 0.42 4.72 8.62
CA SER A 50 0.07 5.16 7.27
C SER A 50 -1.30 4.63 6.81
N VAL A 51 -1.71 3.45 7.25
CA VAL A 51 -3.02 2.86 6.92
C VAL A 51 -4.15 3.51 7.73
N GLU A 52 -3.91 3.76 9.03
CA GLU A 52 -4.89 4.42 9.92
C GLU A 52 -5.15 5.87 9.52
N SER A 53 -4.14 6.55 8.95
CA SER A 53 -4.27 7.93 8.45
C SER A 53 -4.97 8.04 7.08
N LEU A 54 -5.29 6.93 6.41
CA LEU A 54 -6.05 6.99 5.18
C LEU A 54 -7.46 7.54 5.48
N PRO A 55 -7.92 8.57 4.74
CA PRO A 55 -9.28 9.07 4.91
C PRO A 55 -10.20 7.88 4.67
N MET A 56 -10.96 7.49 5.72
CA MET A 56 -11.76 6.28 5.75
C MET A 56 -12.46 6.08 4.40
N ARG A 57 -11.93 5.17 3.58
CA ARG A 57 -12.68 4.68 2.42
C ARG A 57 -13.93 4.09 3.04
N GLN A 58 -15.10 4.66 2.74
CA GLN A 58 -16.35 4.53 3.51
C GLN A 58 -16.78 3.07 3.80
N ASN A 59 -16.15 2.08 3.17
CA ASN A 59 -16.54 0.67 3.22
C ASN A 59 -15.39 -0.29 3.63
N TRP A 60 -14.24 0.20 4.09
CA TRP A 60 -13.13 -0.69 4.50
C TRP A 60 -13.23 -1.08 5.99
N ASN A 61 -13.11 -2.37 6.27
CA ASN A 61 -13.01 -2.87 7.64
C ASN A 61 -11.56 -2.76 8.12
N LEU A 62 -11.28 -1.77 8.98
CA LEU A 62 -9.93 -1.49 9.48
C LEU A 62 -9.31 -2.67 10.22
N ASP A 63 -10.07 -3.40 11.04
CA ASP A 63 -9.54 -4.55 11.79
C ASP A 63 -9.01 -5.64 10.83
N ARG A 64 -9.76 -5.93 9.77
CA ARG A 64 -9.37 -6.89 8.73
C ARG A 64 -8.17 -6.41 7.92
N VAL A 65 -8.11 -5.12 7.64
CA VAL A 65 -7.00 -4.49 6.93
C VAL A 65 -5.71 -4.61 7.77
N VAL A 66 -5.78 -4.25 9.05
CA VAL A 66 -4.66 -4.34 9.98
C VAL A 66 -4.20 -5.80 10.09
N ASP A 67 -5.12 -6.74 10.26
CA ASP A 67 -4.79 -8.17 10.30
C ASP A 67 -4.08 -8.61 9.01
N THR A 68 -4.54 -8.16 7.83
CA THR A 68 -3.90 -8.47 6.54
C THR A 68 -2.46 -7.96 6.49
N VAL A 69 -2.21 -6.72 6.95
CA VAL A 69 -0.87 -6.15 7.04
C VAL A 69 -0.01 -6.96 8.02
N VAL A 70 -0.51 -7.26 9.21
CA VAL A 70 0.21 -8.06 10.21
C VAL A 70 0.56 -9.45 9.67
N GLN A 71 -0.39 -10.14 9.05
CA GLN A 71 -0.19 -11.45 8.44
C GLN A 71 0.86 -11.41 7.33
N PHE A 72 0.87 -10.36 6.50
CA PHE A 72 1.93 -10.21 5.50
C PHE A 72 3.31 -10.12 6.17
N TRP A 73 3.46 -9.32 7.23
CA TRP A 73 4.76 -9.14 7.91
C TRP A 73 5.25 -10.44 8.55
N LEU A 74 4.35 -11.18 9.20
CA LEU A 74 4.67 -12.46 9.84
C LEU A 74 5.10 -13.51 8.81
N ASN A 75 4.41 -13.58 7.67
CA ASN A 75 4.63 -14.62 6.67
C ASN A 75 5.74 -14.27 5.66
N ASN A 76 6.12 -13.00 5.52
CA ASN A 76 7.05 -12.54 4.47
C ASN A 76 8.30 -11.83 5.03
N ALA A 77 8.80 -12.25 6.19
CA ALA A 77 9.93 -11.62 6.87
C ALA A 77 11.18 -11.42 5.97
N GLU A 78 11.51 -12.39 5.12
CA GLU A 78 12.63 -12.26 4.17
C GLU A 78 12.38 -11.17 3.12
N GLN A 79 11.16 -11.08 2.60
CA GLN A 79 10.78 -10.05 1.63
C GLN A 79 10.84 -8.66 2.25
N VAL A 80 10.31 -8.51 3.47
CA VAL A 80 10.38 -7.26 4.24
C VAL A 80 11.85 -6.86 4.47
N ASN A 81 12.72 -7.79 4.85
CA ASN A 81 14.14 -7.49 5.05
C ASN A 81 14.85 -7.06 3.75
N ARG A 82 14.48 -7.63 2.60
CA ARG A 82 14.99 -7.16 1.29
C ARG A 82 14.56 -5.74 1.00
N TRP A 83 13.30 -5.40 1.24
CA TRP A 83 12.80 -4.03 1.06
C TRP A 83 13.44 -3.04 2.02
N LYS A 84 13.70 -3.44 3.27
CA LYS A 84 14.42 -2.64 4.25
C LYS A 84 15.82 -2.28 3.77
N LYS A 85 16.57 -3.25 3.23
CA LYS A 85 17.91 -2.99 2.63
C LYS A 85 17.82 -2.04 1.44
N ARG A 86 16.87 -2.30 0.53
CA ARG A 86 16.68 -1.50 -0.67
C ARG A 86 16.28 -0.05 -0.37
N LEU A 87 15.47 0.17 0.68
CA LEU A 87 15.14 1.51 1.14
C LEU A 87 16.37 2.23 1.72
N ALA A 88 17.19 1.54 2.51
CA ALA A 88 18.43 2.09 3.05
C ALA A 88 19.43 2.47 1.94
N GLU A 89 19.51 1.68 0.87
CA GLU A 89 20.34 1.95 -0.30
C GLU A 89 19.83 3.12 -1.14
N ALA A 90 18.52 3.33 -1.21
CA ALA A 90 17.92 4.41 -1.99
C ALA A 90 18.15 5.80 -1.38
N GLY A 91 18.34 5.89 -0.06
CA GLY A 91 18.59 7.15 0.65
C GLY A 91 17.31 7.86 1.13
N SER A 92 17.48 9.03 1.78
CA SER A 92 16.45 9.70 2.59
C SER A 92 15.30 10.34 1.81
N GLU A 93 15.43 10.53 0.51
CA GLU A 93 14.40 11.16 -0.34
C GLU A 93 13.48 10.12 -1.00
N ASN A 94 13.47 8.90 -0.46
CA ASN A 94 12.67 7.81 -0.96
C ASN A 94 11.73 7.24 0.10
N LEU A 95 10.62 6.72 -0.37
CA LEU A 95 9.59 6.06 0.41
C LEU A 95 9.47 4.62 -0.02
N LEU A 96 9.22 3.75 0.94
CA LEU A 96 8.73 2.42 0.65
C LEU A 96 7.22 2.52 0.38
N VAL A 97 6.79 1.96 -0.75
CA VAL A 97 5.40 2.03 -1.19
C VAL A 97 4.72 0.68 -0.93
N GLY A 98 3.64 0.74 -0.15
CA GLY A 98 2.70 -0.34 0.05
C GLY A 98 1.45 -0.17 -0.80
N ARG A 99 0.86 -1.30 -1.18
CA ARG A 99 -0.45 -1.36 -1.80
C ARG A 99 -1.35 -2.23 -0.94
N LEU A 100 -2.54 -1.71 -0.64
CA LEU A 100 -3.63 -2.44 -0.01
C LEU A 100 -4.81 -2.42 -0.98
N ALA A 101 -5.40 -3.57 -1.26
CA ALA A 101 -6.49 -3.67 -2.23
C ALA A 101 -7.55 -4.67 -1.77
N ASP A 102 -8.77 -4.48 -2.26
CA ASP A 102 -9.83 -5.48 -2.13
C ASP A 102 -9.61 -6.56 -3.20
N LEU A 103 -9.52 -7.81 -2.76
CA LEU A 103 -9.24 -8.95 -3.61
C LEU A 103 -10.38 -9.23 -4.61
N GLU A 104 -11.63 -8.97 -4.22
CA GLU A 104 -12.80 -9.10 -5.11
C GLU A 104 -12.75 -8.05 -6.22
N ALA A 105 -12.38 -6.81 -5.88
CA ALA A 105 -12.25 -5.73 -6.84
C ALA A 105 -11.12 -5.96 -7.84
N LEU A 106 -9.96 -6.43 -7.36
CA LEU A 106 -8.83 -6.82 -8.22
C LEU A 106 -9.20 -7.95 -9.18
N ARG A 107 -9.92 -8.96 -8.68
CA ARG A 107 -10.37 -10.08 -9.52
C ARG A 107 -11.33 -9.61 -10.61
N SER A 108 -12.28 -8.75 -10.29
CA SER A 108 -13.22 -8.21 -11.27
C SER A 108 -12.53 -7.38 -12.35
N GLU A 109 -11.47 -6.64 -12.01
CA GLU A 109 -10.66 -5.90 -12.99
C GLU A 109 -9.93 -6.86 -13.93
N PHE A 110 -9.28 -7.88 -13.38
CA PHE A 110 -8.60 -8.90 -14.18
C PHE A 110 -9.56 -9.62 -15.13
N GLU A 111 -10.75 -9.98 -14.66
CA GLU A 111 -11.80 -10.60 -15.48
C GLU A 111 -12.33 -9.66 -16.57
N SER A 112 -12.32 -8.34 -16.37
CA SER A 112 -12.74 -7.36 -17.38
C SER A 112 -11.71 -7.11 -18.50
N LEU A 113 -10.45 -7.52 -18.27
CA LEU A 113 -9.35 -7.41 -19.22
C LEU A 113 -9.21 -8.67 -20.11
N LEU A 114 -9.97 -9.72 -19.82
CA LEU A 114 -10.07 -10.98 -20.60
C LEU A 114 -11.19 -10.89 -21.65
#